data_AF-A0AB73BYJ1-F1
#
_entry.id   AF-A0AB73BYJ1-F1
#
_cell.length_a   1.000
_cell.length_b   1.000
_cell.length_c   1.000
_cell.angle_alpha   90.00
_cell.angle_beta   90.00
_cell.angle_gamma   90.00
#
_symmetry.space_group_name_H-M   'P 1'
#
loop_
_entity.id
_entity.type
_entity.pdbx_description
1 polymer ?
#
loop_
_entity_poly.entity_id
_entity_poly.type
_entity_poly.pdbx_seq_one_letter_code
_entity_poly.pdbx_strand_id
1 'polypeptide(L)'
;MIGIGIVGLPNVGKSTLFNAITKAGAAEAANYPFCTIEPNVGMVTVPDERLQALAEIIQPQRIVAATVEFVDIAGLVKGAAQGEGLGNKFLSNIRSTAAICQVVRCFEDENVVHVDGSVDPIRDIEVINTELIFADLETVDKAMEKHKKLAQNKIKESVELMSVLPKAKAHLENFQLLKTFSFTEAEKALLKNYQLLTLKPMIFAANVAEDDLAEGNSYVEKVKEYAEKMGSEVVIVSAKVEAELQEMDEESRQEFLESLGVKEAGLNRLIRAGFKLLGLQTYFTAGVKEVRAWTIHIGDTAPKAAGEIHTDFEKGFIRAKVVSYQDFIQYKGWKGAQEVGVLRLEGKEYTVQDGDLMEFLFNV
;
A
#
# COMPACT_ATOMS: atom_id res chain seq x y z
N MET A 1 -1.94 -1.72 11.76
CA MET A 1 -1.86 -0.46 10.98
C MET A 1 -2.06 -0.83 9.53
N ILE A 2 -2.93 -0.13 8.80
CA ILE A 2 -3.12 -0.32 7.35
C ILE A 2 -2.11 0.61 6.66
N GLY A 3 -0.83 0.31 6.87
CA GLY A 3 0.27 1.13 6.39
C GLY A 3 1.28 0.32 5.58
N ILE A 4 2.07 1.01 4.78
CA ILE A 4 3.07 0.44 3.88
C ILE A 4 4.46 0.74 4.45
N GLY A 5 5.21 -0.29 4.79
CA GLY A 5 6.59 -0.13 5.26
C GLY A 5 7.54 0.11 4.10
N ILE A 6 8.20 1.27 4.08
CA ILE A 6 9.25 1.57 3.10
C ILE A 6 10.57 0.99 3.60
N VAL A 7 11.12 0.06 2.84
CA VAL A 7 12.40 -0.60 3.12
C VAL A 7 13.38 -0.35 1.97
N GLY A 8 14.67 -0.46 2.24
CA GLY A 8 15.71 -0.27 1.24
C GLY A 8 17.10 -0.34 1.88
N LEU A 9 18.10 -0.66 1.08
CA LEU A 9 19.49 -0.58 1.52
C LEU A 9 19.91 0.89 1.76
N PRO A 10 21.02 1.13 2.46
CA PRO A 10 21.59 2.48 2.55
C PRO A 10 21.83 3.08 1.15
N ASN A 11 21.64 4.39 1.03
CA ASN A 11 21.93 5.17 -0.18
C ASN A 11 21.11 4.82 -1.43
N VAL A 12 19.96 4.16 -1.30
CA VAL A 12 19.04 3.87 -2.43
C VAL A 12 18.02 4.99 -2.70
N GLY A 13 18.02 6.07 -1.91
CA GLY A 13 17.05 7.17 -2.01
C GLY A 13 15.79 7.01 -1.16
N LYS A 14 15.76 6.03 -0.25
CA LYS A 14 14.62 5.76 0.67
C LYS A 14 14.17 6.99 1.46
N SER A 15 15.10 7.64 2.17
CA SER A 15 14.76 8.81 3.00
C SER A 15 14.32 10.01 2.17
N THR A 16 14.91 10.21 0.99
CA THR A 16 14.49 11.26 0.05
C THR A 16 13.06 11.03 -0.43
N LEU A 17 12.74 9.79 -0.83
CA LEU A 17 11.39 9.40 -1.24
C LEU A 17 10.37 9.55 -0.10
N PHE A 18 10.72 9.11 1.12
CA PHE A 18 9.85 9.28 2.29
C PHE A 18 9.65 10.76 2.67
N ASN A 19 10.68 11.59 2.52
CA ASN A 19 10.55 13.03 2.73
C ASN A 19 9.63 13.67 1.68
N ALA A 20 9.68 13.22 0.43
CA ALA A 20 8.73 13.66 -0.60
C ALA A 20 7.28 13.24 -0.27
N ILE A 21 7.08 11.99 0.18
CA ILE A 21 5.79 11.48 0.67
C ILE A 21 5.26 12.37 1.80
N THR A 22 6.06 12.57 2.85
CA THR A 22 5.63 13.33 4.04
C THR A 22 5.37 14.81 3.75
N LYS A 23 6.15 15.45 2.87
CA LYS A 23 5.91 16.83 2.43
C LYS A 23 4.62 16.95 1.61
N ALA A 24 4.39 16.05 0.66
CA ALA A 24 3.15 16.00 -0.11
C ALA A 24 1.94 15.82 0.82
N GLY A 25 2.04 14.92 1.80
CA GLY A 25 1.02 14.74 2.83
C GLY A 25 0.81 15.96 3.72
N ALA A 26 1.89 16.64 4.15
CA ALA A 26 1.81 17.82 5.02
C ALA A 26 1.13 19.02 4.35
N ALA A 27 1.32 19.20 3.04
CA ALA A 27 0.63 20.23 2.26
C ALA A 27 -0.90 20.05 2.28
N GLU A 28 -1.38 18.81 2.41
CA GLU A 28 -2.79 18.43 2.39
C GLU A 28 -3.36 18.16 3.80
N ALA A 29 -2.51 17.91 4.79
CA ALA A 29 -2.84 17.52 6.16
C ALA A 29 -3.34 18.66 7.06
N ALA A 30 -3.42 19.90 6.56
CA ALA A 30 -4.07 21.01 7.27
C ALA A 30 -5.52 20.70 7.70
N ASN A 31 -6.12 19.64 7.14
CA ASN A 31 -7.49 19.19 7.40
C ASN A 31 -7.64 18.08 8.48
N TYR A 32 -6.57 17.55 9.08
CA TYR A 32 -6.65 16.42 10.04
C TYR A 32 -6.04 16.75 11.42
N PRO A 33 -6.80 17.37 12.34
CA PRO A 33 -6.28 17.96 13.58
C PRO A 33 -5.93 16.98 14.74
N PHE A 34 -5.91 15.66 14.53
CA PHE A 34 -5.82 14.68 15.64
C PHE A 34 -4.78 13.56 15.49
N CYS A 35 -3.93 13.58 14.47
CA CYS A 35 -2.91 12.54 14.34
C CYS A 35 -1.62 12.96 15.05
N THR A 36 -1.29 12.32 16.17
CA THR A 36 0.10 12.27 16.66
C THR A 36 0.89 11.43 15.67
N ILE A 37 1.47 12.07 14.67
CA ILE A 37 2.26 11.39 13.64
C ILE A 37 3.64 11.10 14.25
N GLU A 38 3.94 9.82 14.48
CA GLU A 38 5.29 9.38 14.82
C GLU A 38 6.27 9.90 13.73
N PRO A 39 7.51 10.31 14.06
CA PRO A 39 8.40 10.97 13.09
C PRO A 39 8.67 10.18 11.80
N ASN A 40 8.46 8.87 11.84
CA ASN A 40 8.67 7.92 10.76
C ASN A 40 7.36 7.43 10.11
N VAL A 41 6.21 8.04 10.38
CA VAL A 41 4.94 7.74 9.70
C VAL A 41 4.56 8.94 8.86
N GLY A 42 4.20 8.73 7.60
CA GLY A 42 3.69 9.73 6.68
C GLY A 42 2.30 9.34 6.22
N MET A 43 1.30 10.16 6.55
CA MET A 43 -0.05 10.03 5.99
C MET A 43 -0.15 10.95 4.77
N VAL A 44 -0.55 10.39 3.62
CA VAL A 44 -0.70 11.12 2.36
C VAL A 44 -2.07 10.89 1.77
N THR A 45 -2.59 11.87 1.03
CA THR A 45 -3.82 11.61 0.27
C THR A 45 -3.53 10.75 -0.94
N VAL A 46 -4.53 10.00 -1.38
CA VAL A 46 -4.48 9.19 -2.59
C VAL A 46 -4.88 10.09 -3.77
N PRO A 47 -3.99 10.36 -4.74
CA PRO A 47 -4.31 11.19 -5.88
C PRO A 47 -5.40 10.54 -6.74
N ASP A 48 -6.55 11.18 -6.86
CA ASP A 48 -7.72 10.64 -7.54
C ASP A 48 -8.45 11.73 -8.34
N GLU A 49 -8.27 11.70 -9.67
CA GLU A 49 -8.87 12.64 -10.61
C GLU A 49 -10.41 12.65 -10.57
N ARG A 50 -11.03 11.55 -10.10
CA ARG A 50 -12.49 11.43 -9.98
C ARG A 50 -13.07 12.48 -9.02
N LEU A 51 -12.34 12.85 -7.98
CA LEU A 51 -12.81 13.85 -7.01
C LEU A 51 -13.04 15.22 -7.65
N GLN A 52 -12.14 15.63 -8.55
CA GLN A 52 -12.26 16.91 -9.24
C GLN A 52 -13.45 16.91 -10.21
N ALA A 53 -13.62 15.83 -10.99
CA ALA A 53 -14.76 15.67 -11.88
C ALA A 53 -16.11 15.67 -11.12
N LEU A 54 -16.16 15.04 -9.94
CA LEU A 54 -17.33 15.09 -9.06
C LEU A 54 -17.58 16.51 -8.51
N ALA A 55 -16.51 17.23 -8.16
CA ALA A 55 -16.60 18.58 -7.65
C ALA A 55 -17.14 19.57 -8.70
N GLU A 56 -16.80 19.40 -9.98
CA GLU A 56 -17.34 20.21 -11.07
C GLU A 56 -18.85 20.08 -11.22
N ILE A 57 -19.41 18.89 -10.96
CA ILE A 57 -20.85 18.62 -11.02
C ILE A 57 -21.57 19.14 -9.76
N ILE A 58 -20.99 18.90 -8.58
CA ILE A 58 -21.66 19.09 -7.30
C ILE A 58 -21.43 20.47 -6.70
N GLN A 59 -20.31 21.11 -7.03
CA GLN A 59 -19.84 22.37 -6.46
C GLN A 59 -19.84 22.35 -4.92
N PRO A 60 -19.09 21.41 -4.30
CA PRO A 60 -19.09 21.24 -2.85
C PRO A 60 -18.32 22.35 -2.14
N GLN A 61 -18.61 22.55 -0.85
CA GLN A 61 -17.83 23.46 -0.01
C GLN A 61 -16.43 22.92 0.31
N ARG A 62 -16.23 21.60 0.27
CA ARG A 62 -14.92 20.94 0.46
C ARG A 62 -14.80 19.64 -0.33
N ILE A 63 -13.58 19.30 -0.71
CA ILE A 63 -13.20 17.99 -1.27
C ILE A 63 -12.33 17.27 -0.23
N VAL A 64 -12.61 16.00 0.03
CA VAL A 64 -11.85 15.19 0.98
C VAL A 64 -11.39 13.90 0.30
N ALA A 65 -10.09 13.78 0.08
CA ALA A 65 -9.48 12.60 -0.52
C ALA A 65 -9.34 11.45 0.48
N ALA A 66 -9.19 10.23 -0.05
CA ALA A 66 -8.80 9.07 0.75
C ALA A 66 -7.33 9.24 1.17
N THR A 67 -6.94 8.62 2.28
CA THR A 67 -5.55 8.67 2.75
C THR A 67 -4.96 7.27 2.86
N VAL A 68 -3.63 7.20 2.79
CA VAL A 68 -2.84 6.00 3.02
C VAL A 68 -1.62 6.33 3.88
N GLU A 69 -1.23 5.38 4.71
CA GLU A 69 -0.08 5.52 5.61
C GLU A 69 1.15 4.85 5.00
N PHE A 70 2.26 5.58 4.97
CA PHE A 70 3.60 5.05 4.72
C PHE A 70 4.42 5.13 5.99
N VAL A 71 5.21 4.10 6.28
CA VAL A 71 6.08 4.04 7.45
C VAL A 71 7.52 3.94 6.96
N ASP A 72 8.36 4.91 7.30
CA ASP A 72 9.79 4.79 7.07
C ASP A 72 10.37 3.75 8.02
N ILE A 73 10.86 2.66 7.45
CA ILE A 73 11.59 1.65 8.20
C ILE A 73 13.07 2.02 8.09
N ALA A 74 13.74 2.17 9.23
CA ALA A 74 15.17 2.53 9.29
C ALA A 74 16.02 1.66 8.32
N GLY A 75 17.10 2.17 7.73
CA GLY A 75 17.84 1.42 6.70
C GLY A 75 18.28 0.03 7.19
N LEU A 76 17.98 -1.01 6.39
CA LEU A 76 18.42 -2.38 6.68
C LEU A 76 19.93 -2.47 6.44
N VAL A 77 20.69 -2.85 7.47
CA VAL A 77 22.09 -3.23 7.33
C VAL A 77 22.17 -4.76 7.32
N LYS A 78 23.05 -5.33 6.50
CA LYS A 78 23.31 -6.78 6.46
C LYS A 78 23.53 -7.32 7.89
N GLY A 79 22.92 -8.45 8.22
CA GLY A 79 23.02 -9.07 9.55
C GLY A 79 21.93 -8.66 10.54
N ALA A 80 20.84 -8.02 10.10
CA ALA A 80 19.74 -7.62 10.98
C ALA A 80 19.10 -8.80 11.73
N ALA A 81 19.06 -9.98 11.11
CA ALA A 81 18.56 -11.21 11.72
C ALA A 81 19.55 -11.87 12.69
N GLN A 82 20.84 -11.48 12.69
CA GLN A 82 21.88 -12.11 13.52
C GLN A 82 21.97 -11.54 14.95
N GLY A 83 21.05 -10.67 15.36
CA GLY A 83 20.85 -10.32 16.78
C GLY A 83 21.66 -9.13 17.30
N GLU A 84 22.36 -8.38 16.45
CA GLU A 84 22.91 -7.07 16.84
C GLU A 84 21.77 -6.04 16.95
N GLY A 85 21.08 -6.02 18.10
CA GLY A 85 20.22 -4.96 18.68
C GLY A 85 19.31 -4.09 17.77
N LEU A 86 19.86 -3.42 16.76
CA LEU A 86 19.13 -2.59 15.79
C LEU A 86 18.31 -3.41 14.79
N GLY A 87 18.77 -4.60 14.39
CA GLY A 87 18.07 -5.43 13.39
C GLY A 87 16.69 -5.93 13.83
N ASN A 88 16.55 -6.28 15.11
CA ASN A 88 15.25 -6.71 15.66
C ASN A 88 14.22 -5.58 15.74
N LYS A 89 14.66 -4.33 16.02
CA LYS A 89 13.78 -3.15 15.99
C LYS A 89 13.31 -2.82 14.57
N PHE A 90 14.16 -3.03 13.58
CA PHE A 90 13.80 -2.91 12.17
C PHE A 90 12.69 -3.89 11.79
N LEU A 91 12.89 -5.18 12.08
CA LEU A 91 11.92 -6.22 11.75
C LEU A 91 10.59 -6.02 12.49
N SER A 92 10.60 -5.55 13.75
CA SER A 92 9.37 -5.23 14.47
C SER A 92 8.55 -4.12 13.82
N ASN A 93 9.21 -3.10 13.25
CA ASN A 93 8.52 -2.03 12.53
C ASN A 93 7.92 -2.55 11.22
N ILE A 94 8.57 -3.48 10.51
CA ILE A 94 7.93 -4.10 9.34
C ILE A 94 6.72 -4.93 9.76
N ARG A 95 6.79 -5.66 10.89
CA ARG A 95 5.66 -6.49 11.36
C ARG A 95 4.38 -5.68 11.59
N SER A 96 4.47 -4.43 12.01
CA SER A 96 3.30 -3.56 12.26
C SER A 96 2.60 -3.04 10.99
N THR A 97 3.27 -3.12 9.84
CA THR A 97 2.75 -2.71 8.52
C THR A 97 1.95 -3.82 7.84
N ALA A 98 1.13 -3.47 6.85
CA ALA A 98 0.33 -4.43 6.09
C ALA A 98 1.00 -4.85 4.77
N ALA A 99 1.83 -3.99 4.18
CA ALA A 99 2.57 -4.26 2.95
C ALA A 99 3.99 -3.67 3.00
N ILE A 100 4.85 -4.09 2.07
CA ILE A 100 6.23 -3.61 1.97
C ILE A 100 6.43 -2.90 0.62
N CYS A 101 6.95 -1.67 0.67
CA CYS A 101 7.48 -0.96 -0.48
C CYS A 101 9.00 -1.01 -0.42
N GLN A 102 9.63 -1.74 -1.33
CA GLN A 102 11.07 -1.88 -1.36
C GLN A 102 11.66 -0.90 -2.38
N VAL A 103 12.42 0.08 -1.89
CA VAL A 103 13.14 1.06 -2.72
C VAL A 103 14.42 0.40 -3.22
N VAL A 104 14.56 0.35 -4.55
CA VAL A 104 15.67 -0.33 -5.23
C VAL A 104 16.43 0.68 -6.06
N ARG A 105 17.75 0.77 -5.86
CA ARG A 105 18.61 1.68 -6.63
C ARG A 105 18.76 1.16 -8.06
N CYS A 106 18.27 1.94 -9.02
CA CYS A 106 18.35 1.70 -10.44
C CYS A 106 19.04 2.86 -11.17
N PHE A 107 20.03 3.50 -10.53
CA PHE A 107 20.84 4.57 -11.12
C PHE A 107 22.29 4.47 -10.67
N GLU A 108 23.20 4.90 -11.56
CA GLU A 108 24.60 5.12 -11.22
C GLU A 108 24.82 6.60 -10.88
N ASP A 109 25.65 6.86 -9.88
CA ASP A 109 26.08 8.22 -9.50
C ASP A 109 27.45 8.09 -8.82
N GLU A 110 28.46 8.76 -9.37
CA GLU A 110 29.84 8.73 -8.86
C GLU A 110 29.95 9.31 -7.44
N ASN A 111 29.01 10.16 -7.03
CA ASN A 111 28.98 10.78 -5.71
C ASN A 111 28.28 9.92 -4.66
N VAL A 112 27.59 8.85 -5.07
CA VAL A 112 26.78 8.01 -4.18
C VAL A 112 27.38 6.62 -4.09
N VAL A 113 28.15 6.38 -3.02
CA VAL A 113 28.81 5.09 -2.76
C VAL A 113 27.77 4.00 -2.47
N HIS A 114 27.86 2.90 -3.21
CA HIS A 114 27.09 1.69 -2.94
C HIS A 114 27.75 0.87 -1.83
N VAL A 115 26.96 0.27 -0.94
CA VAL A 115 27.48 -0.52 0.21
C VAL A 115 28.40 -1.67 -0.24
N ASP A 116 28.09 -2.28 -1.37
CA ASP A 116 28.86 -3.37 -2.00
C ASP A 116 29.77 -2.90 -3.15
N GLY A 117 30.00 -1.59 -3.28
CA GLY A 117 30.93 -1.00 -4.27
C GLY A 117 30.45 -0.99 -5.74
N SER A 118 29.33 -1.64 -6.06
CA SER A 118 28.70 -1.66 -7.39
C SER A 118 27.18 -1.68 -7.26
N VAL A 119 26.46 -1.08 -8.22
CA VAL A 119 24.99 -1.12 -8.25
C VAL A 119 24.53 -2.43 -8.87
N ASP A 120 23.77 -3.23 -8.10
CA ASP A 120 23.11 -4.45 -8.58
C ASP A 120 21.73 -4.58 -7.91
N PRO A 121 20.66 -4.13 -8.60
CA PRO A 121 19.31 -4.14 -8.06
C PRO A 121 18.85 -5.51 -7.55
N ILE A 122 19.24 -6.60 -8.23
CA ILE A 122 18.76 -7.94 -7.89
C ILE A 122 19.46 -8.44 -6.64
N ARG A 123 20.79 -8.28 -6.57
CA ARG A 123 21.54 -8.58 -5.36
C ARG A 123 20.99 -7.79 -4.16
N ASP A 124 20.71 -6.51 -4.35
CA ASP A 124 20.20 -5.65 -3.28
C ASP A 124 18.80 -6.07 -2.82
N ILE A 125 17.95 -6.51 -3.76
CA ILE A 125 16.65 -7.10 -3.44
C ILE A 125 16.80 -8.36 -2.60
N GLU A 126 17.66 -9.27 -3.03
CA GLU A 126 17.90 -10.56 -2.38
C GLU A 126 18.49 -10.42 -0.97
N VAL A 127 19.35 -9.42 -0.74
CA VAL A 127 19.86 -9.10 0.60
C VAL A 127 18.71 -8.82 1.57
N ILE A 128 17.77 -7.95 1.18
CA ILE A 128 16.61 -7.63 2.04
C ILE A 128 15.73 -8.86 2.21
N ASN A 129 15.40 -9.57 1.13
CA ASN A 129 14.54 -10.75 1.18
C ASN A 129 15.11 -11.85 2.09
N THR A 130 16.43 -12.05 2.06
CA THR A 130 17.12 -13.04 2.90
C THR A 130 17.00 -12.72 4.38
N GLU A 131 17.10 -11.44 4.76
CA GLU A 131 16.89 -11.02 6.17
C GLU A 131 15.43 -11.25 6.62
N LEU A 132 14.45 -10.99 5.74
CA LEU A 132 13.04 -11.28 6.03
C LEU A 132 12.80 -12.80 6.19
N ILE A 133 13.44 -13.60 5.34
CA ILE A 133 13.38 -15.07 5.38
C ILE A 133 13.95 -15.60 6.69
N PHE A 134 15.12 -15.12 7.11
CA PHE A 134 15.73 -15.55 8.38
C PHE A 134 14.87 -15.20 9.59
N ALA A 135 14.28 -14.00 9.60
CA ALA A 135 13.36 -13.59 10.66
C ALA A 135 12.10 -14.49 10.73
N ASP A 136 11.58 -14.91 9.58
CA ASP A 136 10.44 -15.82 9.51
C ASP A 136 10.82 -17.26 9.85
N LEU A 137 12.02 -17.74 9.48
CA LEU A 137 12.53 -19.05 9.90
C LEU A 137 12.58 -19.15 11.42
N GLU A 138 13.15 -18.15 12.10
CA GLU A 138 13.19 -18.12 13.57
C GLU A 138 11.77 -18.15 14.17
N THR A 139 10.83 -17.43 13.55
CA THR A 139 9.43 -17.38 13.98
C THR A 139 8.75 -18.74 13.81
N VAL A 140 8.95 -19.39 12.67
CA VAL A 140 8.39 -20.71 12.34
C VAL A 140 8.99 -21.78 13.24
N ASP A 141 10.29 -21.74 13.52
CA ASP A 141 10.96 -22.70 14.41
C ASP A 141 10.41 -22.63 15.84
N LYS A 142 10.30 -21.42 16.40
CA LYS A 142 9.69 -21.22 17.73
C LYS A 142 8.23 -21.69 17.76
N ALA A 143 7.48 -21.45 16.69
CA ALA A 143 6.10 -21.93 16.55
C ALA A 143 6.04 -23.46 16.55
N MET A 144 6.90 -24.12 15.77
CA MET A 144 6.97 -25.57 15.69
C MET A 144 7.33 -26.19 17.04
N GLU A 145 8.30 -25.63 17.77
CA GLU A 145 8.68 -26.11 19.11
C GLU A 145 7.53 -26.02 20.10
N LYS A 146 6.84 -24.87 20.14
CA LYS A 146 5.67 -24.63 21.00
C LYS A 146 4.54 -25.61 20.70
N HIS A 147 4.22 -25.81 19.43
CA HIS A 147 3.06 -26.59 19.01
C HIS A 147 3.32 -28.10 18.92
N LYS A 148 4.58 -28.55 18.94
CA LYS A 148 4.95 -29.98 18.87
C LYS A 148 4.26 -30.84 19.93
N LYS A 149 4.38 -30.48 21.21
CA LYS A 149 3.75 -31.25 22.32
C LYS A 149 2.22 -31.11 22.32
N LEU A 150 1.71 -29.92 22.00
CA LEU A 150 0.27 -29.65 21.95
C LEU A 150 -0.42 -30.45 20.84
N ALA A 151 0.23 -30.59 19.68
CA ALA A 151 -0.26 -31.42 18.59
C ALA A 151 -0.24 -32.91 18.95
N GLN A 152 0.80 -33.39 19.67
CA GLN A 152 0.82 -34.78 20.19
C GLN A 152 -0.34 -35.07 21.14
N ASN A 153 -0.74 -34.07 21.94
CA ASN A 153 -1.92 -34.12 22.80
C ASN A 153 -3.25 -33.88 22.04
N LYS A 154 -3.23 -33.88 20.70
CA LYS A 154 -4.39 -33.73 19.82
C LYS A 154 -5.17 -32.43 19.99
N ILE A 155 -4.51 -31.34 20.40
CA ILE A 155 -5.13 -30.00 20.37
C ILE A 155 -5.32 -29.60 18.90
N LYS A 156 -6.59 -29.47 18.49
CA LYS A 156 -7.01 -29.29 17.09
C LYS A 156 -6.19 -28.23 16.34
N GLU A 157 -6.15 -27.00 16.86
CA GLU A 157 -5.40 -25.88 16.25
C GLU A 157 -3.90 -26.19 16.10
N SER A 158 -3.30 -26.86 17.08
CA SER A 158 -1.88 -27.22 17.02
C SER A 158 -1.61 -28.33 16.00
N VAL A 159 -2.54 -29.27 15.83
CA VAL A 159 -2.45 -30.30 14.78
C VAL A 159 -2.53 -29.65 13.40
N GLU A 160 -3.48 -28.72 13.20
CA GLU A 160 -3.63 -27.98 11.95
C GLU A 160 -2.38 -27.13 11.65
N LEU A 161 -1.87 -26.37 12.62
CA LEU A 161 -0.63 -25.60 12.46
C LEU A 161 0.58 -26.48 12.12
N MET A 162 0.74 -27.61 12.81
CA MET A 162 1.85 -28.54 12.55
C MET A 162 1.75 -29.24 11.18
N SER A 163 0.63 -29.13 10.47
CA SER A 163 0.53 -29.57 9.07
C SER A 163 1.05 -28.54 8.06
N VAL A 164 1.15 -27.26 8.46
CA VAL A 164 1.50 -26.13 7.58
C VAL A 164 2.91 -25.61 7.86
N LEU A 165 3.28 -25.47 9.14
CA LEU A 165 4.57 -24.92 9.55
C LEU A 165 5.79 -25.63 8.92
N PRO A 166 5.82 -26.98 8.79
CA PRO A 166 6.93 -27.65 8.10
C PRO A 166 7.03 -27.28 6.61
N LYS A 167 5.90 -27.06 5.93
CA LYS A 167 5.88 -26.63 4.52
C LYS A 167 6.44 -25.22 4.38
N ALA A 168 6.00 -24.31 5.26
CA ALA A 168 6.49 -22.94 5.31
C ALA A 168 8.00 -22.90 5.59
N LYS A 169 8.47 -23.68 6.57
CA LYS A 169 9.89 -23.83 6.88
C LYS A 169 10.70 -24.29 5.68
N ALA A 170 10.29 -25.38 5.02
CA ALA A 170 11.00 -25.92 3.87
C ALA A 170 11.09 -24.92 2.70
N HIS A 171 10.04 -24.11 2.48
CA HIS A 171 10.03 -23.06 1.45
C HIS A 171 11.04 -21.95 1.78
N LEU A 172 11.06 -21.51 3.04
CA LEU A 172 12.00 -20.51 3.53
C LEU A 172 13.47 -21.01 3.51
N GLU A 173 13.72 -22.27 3.85
CA GLU A 173 15.06 -22.89 3.80
C GLU A 173 15.63 -22.96 2.37
N ASN A 174 14.76 -22.93 1.36
CA ASN A 174 15.14 -22.81 -0.06
C ASN A 174 15.32 -21.35 -0.51
N PHE A 175 15.38 -20.39 0.42
CA PHE A 175 15.50 -18.95 0.17
C PHE A 175 14.33 -18.36 -0.64
N GLN A 176 13.11 -18.88 -0.46
CA GLN A 176 11.92 -18.41 -1.15
C GLN A 176 10.95 -17.70 -0.19
N LEU A 177 10.38 -16.58 -0.62
CA LEU A 177 9.39 -15.84 0.17
C LEU A 177 8.08 -16.64 0.28
N LEU A 178 7.45 -16.65 1.45
CA LEU A 178 6.19 -17.39 1.65
C LEU A 178 5.05 -16.90 0.75
N LYS A 179 5.05 -15.64 0.29
CA LYS A 179 4.06 -15.13 -0.66
C LYS A 179 4.06 -15.86 -2.01
N THR A 180 5.15 -16.55 -2.38
CA THR A 180 5.25 -17.33 -3.61
C THR A 180 4.83 -18.79 -3.42
N PHE A 181 4.53 -19.21 -2.19
CA PHE A 181 4.00 -20.54 -1.91
C PHE A 181 2.47 -20.54 -1.99
N SER A 182 1.90 -21.61 -2.58
CA SER A 182 0.45 -21.77 -2.73
C SER A 182 -0.17 -22.35 -1.45
N PHE A 183 -0.49 -21.47 -0.49
CA PHE A 183 -1.30 -21.81 0.68
C PHE A 183 -2.80 -21.74 0.37
N THR A 184 -3.57 -22.65 0.94
CA THR A 184 -5.04 -22.51 0.98
C THR A 184 -5.46 -21.37 1.91
N GLU A 185 -6.67 -20.84 1.76
CA GLU A 185 -7.18 -19.77 2.62
C GLU A 185 -7.23 -20.17 4.10
N ALA A 186 -7.52 -21.45 4.39
CA ALA A 186 -7.45 -21.99 5.75
C ALA A 186 -6.02 -21.98 6.31
N GLU A 187 -5.03 -22.38 5.50
CA GLU A 187 -3.61 -22.34 5.91
C GLU A 187 -3.13 -20.90 6.13
N LYS A 188 -3.50 -19.95 5.26
CA LYS A 188 -3.19 -18.52 5.45
C LYS A 188 -3.81 -17.97 6.74
N ALA A 189 -5.05 -18.35 7.05
CA ALA A 189 -5.71 -17.94 8.28
C ALA A 189 -4.98 -18.43 9.54
N LEU A 190 -4.45 -19.66 9.52
CA LEU A 190 -3.62 -20.19 10.61
C LEU A 190 -2.31 -19.43 10.79
N LEU A 191 -1.66 -19.04 9.69
CA LEU A 191 -0.38 -18.33 9.71
C LEU A 191 -0.52 -16.83 10.06
N LYS A 192 -1.71 -16.25 9.90
CA LYS A 192 -1.98 -14.81 10.11
C LYS A 192 -1.50 -14.30 11.47
N ASN A 193 -1.65 -15.12 12.53
CA ASN A 193 -1.27 -14.76 13.90
C ASN A 193 0.24 -14.62 14.12
N TYR A 194 1.06 -15.20 13.24
CA TYR A 194 2.52 -15.12 13.34
C TYR A 194 3.11 -13.88 12.67
N GLN A 195 2.29 -13.10 11.95
CA GLN A 195 2.70 -11.88 11.26
C GLN A 195 3.99 -12.07 10.45
N LEU A 196 4.05 -13.18 9.70
CA LEU A 196 5.20 -13.55 8.88
C LEU A 196 5.46 -12.45 7.84
N LEU A 197 6.71 -11.99 7.78
CA LEU A 197 7.13 -10.85 6.96
C LEU A 197 7.06 -11.18 5.47
N THR A 198 7.50 -12.38 5.11
CA THR A 198 7.60 -12.86 3.73
C THR A 198 6.25 -13.23 3.10
N LEU A 199 5.16 -13.23 3.87
CA LEU A 199 3.78 -13.34 3.38
C LEU A 199 3.19 -11.99 2.96
N LYS A 200 3.76 -10.87 3.42
CA LYS A 200 3.21 -9.55 3.13
C LYS A 200 3.25 -9.28 1.62
N PRO A 201 2.23 -8.62 1.06
CA PRO A 201 2.29 -8.13 -0.32
C PRO A 201 3.41 -7.09 -0.44
N MET A 202 4.05 -7.07 -1.62
CA MET A 202 5.27 -6.31 -1.90
C MET A 202 5.14 -5.54 -3.21
N ILE A 203 5.70 -4.33 -3.23
CA ILE A 203 5.88 -3.50 -4.42
C ILE A 203 7.33 -2.99 -4.45
N PHE A 204 7.91 -2.88 -5.64
CA PHE A 204 9.25 -2.34 -5.83
C PHE A 204 9.17 -0.90 -6.35
N ALA A 205 9.75 0.04 -5.62
CA ALA A 205 9.98 1.39 -6.09
C ALA A 205 11.38 1.44 -6.73
N ALA A 206 11.43 1.28 -8.05
CA ALA A 206 12.67 1.34 -8.82
C ALA A 206 13.10 2.80 -8.95
N ASN A 207 14.03 3.22 -8.10
CA ASN A 207 14.52 4.59 -8.05
C ASN A 207 15.55 4.81 -9.14
N VAL A 208 15.27 5.71 -10.09
CA VAL A 208 16.09 5.99 -11.28
C VAL A 208 16.60 7.44 -11.31
N ALA A 209 17.53 7.71 -12.22
CA ALA A 209 17.91 9.06 -12.59
C ALA A 209 16.76 9.79 -13.30
N GLU A 210 16.89 11.11 -13.43
CA GLU A 210 15.91 12.00 -14.04
C GLU A 210 15.61 11.61 -15.51
N ASP A 211 16.66 11.40 -16.30
CA ASP A 211 16.56 11.04 -17.72
C ASP A 211 15.87 9.67 -17.97
N ASP A 212 15.89 8.79 -16.96
CA ASP A 212 15.33 7.45 -17.03
C ASP A 212 13.88 7.38 -16.49
N LEU A 213 13.29 8.49 -16.03
CA LEU A 213 12.02 8.48 -15.32
C LEU A 213 10.83 8.02 -16.21
N ALA A 214 10.87 8.35 -17.50
CA ALA A 214 9.80 8.03 -18.46
C ALA A 214 9.80 6.55 -18.87
N GLU A 215 10.96 6.03 -19.29
CA GLU A 215 11.07 4.69 -19.91
C GLU A 215 11.72 3.66 -18.98
N GLY A 216 12.44 4.10 -17.94
CA GLY A 216 13.32 3.27 -17.15
C GLY A 216 14.64 2.98 -17.87
N ASN A 217 15.41 2.03 -17.32
CA ASN A 217 16.71 1.63 -17.86
C ASN A 217 16.93 0.13 -17.68
N SER A 218 18.13 -0.35 -18.02
CA SER A 218 18.45 -1.78 -17.95
C SER A 218 18.34 -2.38 -16.53
N TYR A 219 18.49 -1.57 -15.47
CA TYR A 219 18.27 -2.00 -14.10
C TYR A 219 16.78 -2.20 -13.82
N VAL A 220 15.93 -1.28 -14.28
CA VAL A 220 14.47 -1.37 -14.14
C VAL A 220 13.95 -2.64 -14.80
N GLU A 221 14.43 -2.99 -16.00
CA GLU A 221 14.00 -4.21 -16.69
C GLU A 221 14.34 -5.48 -15.90
N LYS A 222 15.53 -5.55 -15.31
CA LYS A 222 15.88 -6.66 -14.40
C LYS A 222 14.92 -6.73 -13.21
N VAL A 223 14.59 -5.59 -12.61
CA VAL A 223 13.66 -5.53 -11.47
C VAL A 223 12.25 -5.96 -11.88
N LYS A 224 11.77 -5.57 -13.07
CA LYS A 224 10.47 -6.02 -13.62
C LYS A 224 10.44 -7.54 -13.81
N GLU A 225 11.46 -8.13 -14.43
CA GLU A 225 11.56 -9.58 -14.62
C GLU A 225 11.60 -10.35 -13.28
N TYR A 226 12.30 -9.81 -12.28
CA TYR A 226 12.32 -10.39 -10.94
C TYR A 226 10.96 -10.27 -10.25
N ALA A 227 10.33 -9.10 -10.32
CA ALA A 227 9.06 -8.81 -9.68
C ALA A 227 7.91 -9.66 -10.25
N GLU A 228 7.90 -9.92 -11.56
CA GLU A 228 6.91 -10.79 -12.20
C GLU A 228 6.93 -12.21 -11.60
N LYS A 229 8.13 -12.79 -11.41
CA LYS A 229 8.30 -14.12 -10.77
C LYS A 229 7.78 -14.14 -9.33
N MET A 230 7.77 -12.99 -8.66
CA MET A 230 7.32 -12.84 -7.28
C MET A 230 5.86 -12.41 -7.16
N GLY A 231 5.16 -12.15 -8.28
CA GLY A 231 3.82 -11.56 -8.27
C GLY A 231 3.81 -10.20 -7.55
N SER A 232 4.78 -9.35 -7.86
CA SER A 232 4.93 -8.00 -7.31
C SER A 232 4.89 -6.96 -8.44
N GLU A 233 4.38 -5.78 -8.13
CA GLU A 233 4.38 -4.64 -9.05
C GLU A 233 5.70 -3.85 -8.94
N VAL A 234 6.08 -3.17 -10.02
CA VAL A 234 7.22 -2.25 -10.06
C VAL A 234 6.72 -0.86 -10.46
N VAL A 235 7.07 0.13 -9.66
CA VAL A 235 6.81 1.55 -9.96
C VAL A 235 8.15 2.24 -10.14
N ILE A 236 8.37 2.80 -11.32
CA ILE A 236 9.53 3.65 -11.57
C ILE A 236 9.31 4.97 -10.82
N VAL A 237 10.31 5.43 -10.08
CA VAL A 237 10.28 6.71 -9.38
C VAL A 237 11.65 7.37 -9.52
N SER A 238 11.73 8.69 -9.38
CA SER A 238 13.02 9.35 -9.16
C SER A 238 12.92 10.18 -7.91
N ALA A 239 13.50 9.70 -6.81
CA ALA A 239 13.45 10.40 -5.53
C ALA A 239 14.05 11.82 -5.61
N LYS A 240 14.98 12.04 -6.54
CA LYS A 240 15.57 13.35 -6.83
C LYS A 240 14.53 14.28 -7.46
N VAL A 241 13.91 13.85 -8.57
CA VAL A 241 12.84 14.61 -9.24
C VAL A 241 11.71 14.89 -8.26
N GLU A 242 11.27 13.89 -7.50
CA GLU A 242 10.19 14.08 -6.50
C GLU A 242 10.54 15.13 -5.45
N ALA A 243 11.82 15.24 -5.03
CA ALA A 243 12.24 16.26 -4.09
C ALA A 243 12.23 17.67 -4.71
N GLU A 244 12.65 17.80 -5.97
CA GLU A 244 12.65 19.08 -6.72
C GLU A 244 11.22 19.56 -6.99
N LEU A 245 10.31 18.66 -7.36
CA LEU A 245 8.89 18.99 -7.58
C LEU A 245 8.21 19.58 -6.31
N GLN A 246 8.72 19.31 -5.10
CA GLN A 246 8.17 19.89 -3.87
C GLN A 246 8.57 21.36 -3.66
N GLU A 247 9.55 21.85 -4.39
CA GLU A 247 10.04 23.24 -4.28
C GLU A 247 9.48 24.14 -5.39
N MET A 248 8.69 23.56 -6.29
CA MET A 248 8.07 24.21 -7.44
C MET A 248 6.60 24.56 -7.17
N ASP A 249 6.11 25.61 -7.84
CA ASP A 249 4.66 25.85 -7.96
C ASP A 249 4.02 24.91 -9.00
N GLU A 250 2.70 24.82 -9.01
CA GLU A 250 1.96 23.85 -9.83
C GLU A 250 2.22 24.02 -11.35
N GLU A 251 2.38 25.26 -11.83
CA GLU A 251 2.65 25.56 -13.23
C GLU A 251 4.04 25.08 -13.63
N SER A 252 5.06 25.46 -12.86
CA SER A 252 6.45 25.03 -13.07
C SER A 252 6.61 23.51 -12.96
N ARG A 253 5.85 22.89 -12.05
CA ARG A 253 5.86 21.45 -11.82
C ARG A 253 5.36 20.68 -13.04
N GLN A 254 4.30 21.16 -13.67
CA GLN A 254 3.75 20.56 -14.89
C GLN A 254 4.71 20.72 -16.07
N GLU A 255 5.27 21.91 -16.27
CA GLU A 255 6.27 22.15 -17.33
C GLU A 255 7.50 21.25 -17.17
N PHE A 256 7.98 21.06 -15.94
CA PHE A 256 9.13 20.21 -15.68
C PHE A 256 8.83 18.73 -15.98
N LEU A 257 7.69 18.22 -15.51
CA LEU A 257 7.25 16.84 -15.82
C LEU A 257 7.12 16.60 -17.33
N GLU A 258 6.54 17.55 -18.05
CA GLU A 258 6.41 17.48 -19.51
C GLU A 258 7.78 17.45 -20.21
N SER A 259 8.74 18.23 -19.72
CA SER A 259 10.12 18.22 -20.25
C SER A 259 10.82 16.87 -20.07
N LEU A 260 10.47 16.12 -19.02
CA LEU A 260 10.95 14.77 -18.74
C LEU A 260 10.15 13.68 -19.47
N GLY A 261 9.13 14.06 -20.25
CA GLY A 261 8.28 13.12 -20.98
C GLY A 261 7.30 12.32 -20.12
N VAL A 262 7.03 12.78 -18.89
CA VAL A 262 6.07 12.14 -17.97
C VAL A 262 4.85 13.02 -17.73
N LYS A 263 3.67 12.39 -17.64
CA LYS A 263 2.40 13.11 -17.43
C LYS A 263 2.12 13.44 -15.96
N GLU A 264 2.73 12.69 -15.05
CA GLU A 264 2.52 12.82 -13.62
C GLU A 264 3.75 12.36 -12.84
N ALA A 265 3.85 12.83 -11.60
CA ALA A 265 4.87 12.42 -10.64
C ALA A 265 4.83 10.89 -10.40
N GLY A 266 6.01 10.28 -10.29
CA GLY A 266 6.16 8.86 -9.97
C GLY A 266 5.62 8.52 -8.58
N LEU A 267 5.68 9.48 -7.65
CA LEU A 267 5.12 9.36 -6.31
C LEU A 267 3.60 9.13 -6.33
N ASN A 268 2.85 9.84 -7.18
CA ASN A 268 1.40 9.66 -7.28
C ASN A 268 1.04 8.22 -7.69
N ARG A 269 1.80 7.66 -8.64
CA ARG A 269 1.67 6.27 -9.06
C ARG A 269 1.98 5.31 -7.93
N LEU A 270 3.04 5.58 -7.16
CA LEU A 270 3.45 4.74 -6.03
C LEU A 270 2.37 4.74 -4.93
N ILE A 271 1.77 5.89 -4.64
CA ILE A 271 0.67 6.01 -3.65
C ILE A 271 -0.54 5.18 -4.10
N ARG A 272 -0.98 5.32 -5.35
CA ARG A 272 -2.13 4.54 -5.88
C ARG A 272 -1.83 3.04 -5.93
N ALA A 273 -0.65 2.65 -6.37
CA ALA A 273 -0.23 1.26 -6.40
C ALA A 273 -0.15 0.67 -4.98
N GLY A 274 0.37 1.44 -4.02
CA GLY A 274 0.37 1.08 -2.60
C GLY A 274 -1.03 0.91 -2.01
N PHE A 275 -1.95 1.82 -2.31
CA PHE A 275 -3.35 1.74 -1.87
C PHE A 275 -4.01 0.45 -2.39
N LYS A 276 -3.82 0.14 -3.68
CA LYS A 276 -4.28 -1.11 -4.29
C LYS A 276 -3.60 -2.35 -3.70
N LEU A 277 -2.30 -2.28 -3.40
CA LEU A 277 -1.52 -3.37 -2.80
C LEU A 277 -2.06 -3.79 -1.43
N LEU A 278 -2.61 -2.83 -0.67
CA LEU A 278 -3.29 -3.07 0.61
C LEU A 278 -4.69 -3.72 0.44
N GLY A 279 -5.13 -3.95 -0.79
CA GLY A 279 -6.46 -4.45 -1.10
C GLY A 279 -7.55 -3.42 -0.78
N LEU A 280 -7.23 -2.13 -0.91
CA LEU A 280 -8.14 -1.02 -0.67
C LEU A 280 -8.73 -0.51 -1.99
N GLN A 281 -9.94 0.02 -1.89
CA GLN A 281 -10.62 0.75 -2.95
C GLN A 281 -11.38 1.92 -2.35
N THR A 282 -11.95 2.78 -3.20
CA THR A 282 -12.69 3.96 -2.77
C THR A 282 -14.15 3.88 -3.18
N TYR A 283 -15.04 4.41 -2.36
CA TYR A 283 -16.35 4.87 -2.79
C TYR A 283 -16.51 6.35 -2.44
N PHE A 284 -17.49 7.03 -3.03
CA PHE A 284 -17.69 8.46 -2.82
C PHE A 284 -19.04 8.79 -2.20
N THR A 285 -19.04 9.76 -1.30
CA THR A 285 -20.25 10.52 -0.93
C THR A 285 -20.16 11.88 -1.60
N ALA A 286 -21.22 12.32 -2.28
CA ALA A 286 -21.22 13.53 -3.07
C ALA A 286 -22.42 14.43 -2.73
N GLY A 287 -22.16 15.55 -2.04
CA GLY A 287 -23.19 16.54 -1.72
C GLY A 287 -22.62 17.96 -1.62
N VAL A 288 -23.51 18.95 -1.51
CA VAL A 288 -23.13 20.38 -1.52
C VAL A 288 -22.19 20.75 -0.36
N LYS A 289 -22.28 20.04 0.77
CA LYS A 289 -21.34 20.24 1.88
C LYS A 289 -19.96 19.68 1.56
N GLU A 290 -19.90 18.46 1.02
CA GLU A 290 -18.63 17.82 0.71
C GLU A 290 -18.77 16.78 -0.41
N VAL A 291 -17.70 16.65 -1.19
CA VAL A 291 -17.40 15.43 -1.95
C VAL A 291 -16.25 14.73 -1.24
N ARG A 292 -16.45 13.47 -0.86
CA ARG A 292 -15.47 12.72 -0.07
C ARG A 292 -15.25 11.32 -0.62
N ALA A 293 -13.99 10.93 -0.72
CA ALA A 293 -13.57 9.54 -0.92
C ALA A 293 -13.48 8.83 0.42
N TRP A 294 -14.05 7.64 0.49
CA TRP A 294 -14.01 6.75 1.65
C TRP A 294 -13.24 5.50 1.29
N THR A 295 -12.27 5.15 2.13
CA THR A 295 -11.45 3.96 2.00
C THR A 295 -12.19 2.74 2.54
N ILE A 296 -12.27 1.67 1.74
CA ILE A 296 -12.81 0.36 2.15
C ILE A 296 -11.92 -0.76 1.61
N HIS A 297 -12.07 -1.99 2.12
CA HIS A 297 -11.43 -3.14 1.50
C HIS A 297 -12.21 -3.60 0.26
N ILE A 298 -11.48 -4.09 -0.74
CA ILE A 298 -12.08 -4.76 -1.90
C ILE A 298 -12.91 -5.95 -1.39
N GLY A 299 -14.19 -5.96 -1.76
CA GLY A 299 -15.15 -6.99 -1.33
C GLY A 299 -16.02 -6.60 -0.12
N ASP A 300 -15.81 -5.43 0.48
CA ASP A 300 -16.69 -4.96 1.55
C ASP A 300 -18.13 -4.72 1.07
N THR A 301 -19.08 -5.05 1.93
CA THR A 301 -20.51 -4.87 1.66
C THR A 301 -20.98 -3.46 2.00
N ALA A 302 -22.12 -3.04 1.46
CA ALA A 302 -22.70 -1.72 1.72
C ALA A 302 -22.83 -1.37 3.21
N PRO A 303 -23.24 -2.29 4.12
CA PRO A 303 -23.25 -1.99 5.56
C PRO A 303 -21.87 -1.69 6.14
N LYS A 304 -20.84 -2.45 5.77
CA LYS A 304 -19.46 -2.21 6.21
C LYS A 304 -18.94 -0.87 5.70
N ALA A 305 -19.16 -0.58 4.43
CA ALA A 305 -18.79 0.70 3.83
C ALA A 305 -19.48 1.88 4.53
N ALA A 306 -20.74 1.72 4.95
CA ALA A 306 -21.45 2.72 5.75
C ALA A 306 -20.82 2.90 7.14
N GLY A 307 -20.31 1.83 7.74
CA GLY A 307 -19.61 1.82 9.02
C GLY A 307 -18.37 2.72 9.06
N GLU A 308 -17.67 2.87 7.93
CA GLU A 308 -16.53 3.79 7.80
C GLU A 308 -16.93 5.26 8.00
N ILE A 309 -18.18 5.63 7.69
CA ILE A 309 -18.71 6.97 8.02
C ILE A 309 -18.96 7.07 9.52
N HIS A 310 -19.70 6.11 10.06
CA HIS A 310 -19.97 6.00 11.48
C HIS A 310 -20.50 4.61 11.83
N THR A 311 -20.10 4.05 12.97
CA THR A 311 -20.52 2.70 13.39
C THR A 311 -22.04 2.51 13.53
N ASP A 312 -22.79 3.60 13.75
CA ASP A 312 -24.26 3.55 13.81
C ASP A 312 -24.91 3.34 12.44
N PHE A 313 -24.27 3.78 11.35
CA PHE A 313 -24.78 3.55 10.00
C PHE A 313 -24.73 2.06 9.65
N GLU A 314 -23.69 1.35 10.08
CA GLU A 314 -23.58 -0.10 9.89
C GLU A 314 -24.67 -0.85 10.68
N LYS A 315 -24.84 -0.53 11.96
CA LYS A 315 -25.85 -1.16 12.84
C LYS A 315 -27.28 -0.87 12.38
N GLY A 316 -27.54 0.37 12.01
CA GLY A 316 -28.84 0.88 11.58
C GLY A 316 -29.12 0.71 10.09
N PHE A 317 -28.23 0.06 9.32
CA PHE A 317 -28.31 0.00 7.86
C PHE A 317 -29.64 -0.58 7.37
N ILE A 318 -30.32 0.16 6.49
CA ILE A 318 -31.53 -0.29 5.79
C ILE A 318 -31.20 -0.63 4.34
N ARG A 319 -30.66 0.35 3.59
CA ARG A 319 -30.31 0.24 2.17
C ARG A 319 -29.40 1.41 1.77
N ALA A 320 -28.71 1.29 0.64
CA ALA A 320 -27.93 2.38 0.05
C ALA A 320 -28.52 2.79 -1.30
N LYS A 321 -28.59 4.09 -1.60
CA LYS A 321 -28.67 4.54 -3.00
C LYS A 321 -27.27 4.40 -3.59
N VAL A 322 -27.16 3.81 -4.77
CA VAL A 322 -25.89 3.60 -5.46
C VAL A 322 -25.99 4.03 -6.91
N VAL A 323 -25.00 4.77 -7.38
CA VAL A 323 -24.79 5.12 -8.79
C VAL A 323 -23.33 4.85 -9.12
N SER A 324 -23.03 4.25 -10.27
CA SER A 324 -21.64 4.06 -10.68
C SER A 324 -20.98 5.42 -10.97
N TYR A 325 -19.65 5.54 -10.79
CA TYR A 325 -18.93 6.76 -11.18
C TYR A 325 -19.23 7.20 -12.62
N GLN A 326 -19.18 6.24 -13.56
CA GLN A 326 -19.39 6.52 -14.98
C GLN A 326 -20.78 7.10 -15.25
N ASP A 327 -21.83 6.49 -14.68
CA ASP A 327 -23.20 6.96 -14.81
C ASP A 327 -23.38 8.34 -14.16
N PHE A 328 -22.76 8.57 -13.01
CA PHE A 328 -22.88 9.84 -12.30
C PHE A 328 -22.28 11.00 -13.10
N ILE A 329 -21.12 10.79 -13.73
CA ILE A 329 -20.52 11.77 -14.64
C ILE A 329 -21.40 11.95 -15.88
N GLN A 330 -21.80 10.87 -16.53
CA GLN A 330 -22.58 10.91 -17.76
C GLN A 330 -23.91 11.65 -17.59
N TYR A 331 -24.62 11.40 -16.49
CA TYR A 331 -25.93 11.99 -16.22
C TYR A 331 -25.87 13.20 -15.27
N LYS A 332 -24.69 13.78 -15.08
CA LYS A 332 -24.48 15.05 -14.36
C LYS A 332 -25.08 15.05 -12.95
N GLY A 333 -24.84 13.97 -12.22
CA GLY A 333 -25.15 13.85 -10.80
C GLY A 333 -26.45 13.15 -10.44
N TRP A 334 -26.80 13.20 -9.15
CA TRP A 334 -27.89 12.41 -8.55
C TRP A 334 -29.23 12.53 -9.28
N LYS A 335 -29.62 13.75 -9.64
CA LYS A 335 -30.93 14.00 -10.27
C LYS A 335 -31.01 13.37 -11.66
N GLY A 336 -30.01 13.58 -12.51
CA GLY A 336 -30.01 12.99 -13.85
C GLY A 336 -29.91 11.46 -13.79
N ALA A 337 -29.08 10.91 -12.88
CA ALA A 337 -29.00 9.47 -12.66
C ALA A 337 -30.35 8.86 -12.20
N GLN A 338 -31.12 9.59 -11.39
CA GLN A 338 -32.45 9.15 -10.99
C GLN A 338 -33.46 9.22 -12.15
N GLU A 339 -33.44 10.29 -12.95
CA GLU A 339 -34.37 10.49 -14.07
C GLU A 339 -34.22 9.43 -15.17
N VAL A 340 -33.00 8.97 -15.43
CA VAL A 340 -32.71 7.91 -16.41
C VAL A 340 -32.76 6.50 -15.83
N GLY A 341 -33.01 6.36 -14.52
CA GLY A 341 -33.22 5.08 -13.85
C GLY A 341 -31.96 4.25 -13.56
N VAL A 342 -30.77 4.86 -13.57
CA VAL A 342 -29.50 4.17 -13.23
C VAL A 342 -29.16 4.22 -11.74
N LEU A 343 -29.92 5.00 -10.95
CA LEU A 343 -29.85 4.99 -9.49
C LEU A 343 -30.47 3.70 -8.93
N ARG A 344 -29.64 2.90 -8.25
CA ARG A 344 -30.04 1.63 -7.64
C ARG A 344 -30.29 1.79 -6.15
N LEU A 345 -31.16 0.95 -5.60
CA LEU A 345 -31.33 0.78 -4.16
C LEU A 345 -30.79 -0.59 -3.77
N GLU A 346 -29.64 -0.58 -3.12
CA GLU A 346 -28.88 -1.78 -2.79
C GLU A 346 -29.07 -2.20 -1.33
N GLY A 347 -29.14 -3.51 -1.12
CA GLY A 347 -29.35 -4.13 0.19
C GLY A 347 -28.05 -4.48 0.91
N LYS A 348 -28.17 -5.27 1.99
CA LYS A 348 -27.05 -5.65 2.86
C LYS A 348 -25.98 -6.51 2.18
N GLU A 349 -26.39 -7.29 1.18
CA GLU A 349 -25.52 -8.22 0.44
C GLU A 349 -24.77 -7.55 -0.72
N TYR A 350 -25.03 -6.26 -0.99
CA TYR A 350 -24.35 -5.57 -2.07
C TYR A 350 -22.87 -5.37 -1.74
N THR A 351 -22.00 -5.92 -2.58
CA THR A 351 -20.56 -5.64 -2.55
C THR A 351 -20.28 -4.33 -3.26
N VAL A 352 -19.71 -3.37 -2.54
CA VAL A 352 -19.40 -2.05 -3.08
C VAL A 352 -18.34 -2.16 -4.17
N GLN A 353 -18.54 -1.44 -5.27
CA GLN A 353 -17.59 -1.37 -6.37
C GLN A 353 -16.72 -0.12 -6.25
N ASP A 354 -15.49 -0.17 -6.75
CA ASP A 354 -14.62 0.99 -6.76
C ASP A 354 -15.25 2.15 -7.55
N GLY A 355 -15.26 3.32 -6.93
CA GLY A 355 -15.84 4.54 -7.46
C GLY A 355 -17.36 4.66 -7.35
N ASP A 356 -18.07 3.72 -6.70
CA ASP A 356 -19.49 3.88 -6.45
C ASP A 356 -19.80 5.20 -5.71
N LEU A 357 -20.85 5.88 -6.13
CA LEU A 357 -21.42 7.01 -5.39
C LEU A 357 -22.56 6.51 -4.53
N MET A 358 -22.47 6.74 -3.23
CA MET A 358 -23.37 6.14 -2.25
C MET A 358 -24.03 7.17 -1.34
N GLU A 359 -25.32 6.95 -1.06
CA GLU A 359 -26.07 7.65 0.00
C GLU A 359 -26.79 6.60 0.85
N PHE A 360 -26.45 6.52 2.13
CA PHE A 360 -26.95 5.47 3.03
C PHE A 360 -28.25 5.88 3.72
N LEU A 361 -29.23 4.97 3.70
CA LEU A 361 -30.46 5.07 4.49
C LEU A 361 -30.33 4.16 5.70
N PHE A 362 -30.44 4.73 6.89
CA PHE A 362 -30.29 4.04 8.17
C PHE A 362 -31.34 4.50 9.17
N ASN A 363 -31.61 3.66 10.17
CA ASN A 363 -32.44 4.04 11.32
C ASN A 363 -31.55 4.50 12.47
N VAL A 364 -31.99 5.53 13.19
CA VAL A 364 -31.29 6.09 14.37
C VAL A 364 -31.69 5.35 15.63
#